data_AF-A0A9J9GK63-F1
#
_entry.id   AF-A0A9J9GK63-F1
#
_cell.length_a   1.000
_cell.length_b   1.000
_cell.length_c   1.000
_cell.angle_alpha   90.00
_cell.angle_beta   90.00
_cell.angle_gamma   90.00
#
_symmetry.space_group_name_H-M   'P 1'
#
loop_
_entity.id
_entity.type
_entity.pdbx_description
1 polymer ?
#
loop_
_entity_poly.entity_id
_entity_poly.type
_entity_poly.pdbx_seq_one_letter_code
_entity_poly.pdbx_strand_id
1 'polypeptide(L)'
;MIKFPALTANAIRQDNPDGTMTQKTLAERFDELELEYQEVISTTYTAFSEFSGKNKEYVDSPKYKTWIARAKKLITDSYGKDSDFYTGFVEAESGFYASNHEILTKQLKPAFDAAKADLVYSIPAISNALANINDGLELIINILNKFPAFCRQLKKRHDGRPTIEISDEYDVQDLVHSLLVLHFDDVRAEEASPSYAGSSSRQDFLLKKEKIVIEVKKTRKTLSAGKIGEELIIDMARYCAHPDCDTLVCFVYDPDGWVNNPKGVISDLERGDTEGKTRVVIAQF
;
A
#
# COMPACT_ATOMS: atom_id res chain seq x y z
N MET A 1 -19.02 11.99 -1.45
CA MET A 1 -18.19 10.77 -1.44
C MET A 1 -16.82 11.19 -1.96
N ILE A 2 -15.88 11.48 -1.07
CA ILE A 2 -14.54 11.94 -1.44
C ILE A 2 -13.79 10.70 -1.95
N LYS A 3 -13.60 10.59 -3.27
CA LYS A 3 -12.75 9.54 -3.85
C LYS A 3 -11.31 9.93 -3.58
N PHE A 4 -10.61 9.19 -2.73
CA PHE A 4 -9.16 9.28 -2.64
C PHE A 4 -8.57 8.75 -3.97
N PRO A 5 -7.64 9.49 -4.62
CA PRO A 5 -6.98 8.98 -5.81
C PRO A 5 -6.19 7.72 -5.44
N ALA A 6 -6.28 6.68 -6.27
CA ALA A 6 -5.39 5.53 -6.19
C ALA A 6 -3.98 5.98 -6.60
N LEU A 7 -3.20 6.42 -5.62
CA LEU A 7 -1.77 6.66 -5.76
C LEU A 7 -1.08 5.30 -5.94
N THR A 8 -1.02 4.81 -7.19
CA THR A 8 -0.14 3.69 -7.53
C THR A 8 1.29 4.17 -7.35
N ALA A 9 2.01 3.59 -6.38
CA ALA A 9 3.44 3.83 -6.15
C ALA A 9 4.28 3.34 -7.34
N ASN A 10 4.28 4.08 -8.45
CA ASN A 10 5.15 3.83 -9.60
C ASN A 10 6.44 4.65 -9.43
N ALA A 11 7.43 4.03 -8.78
CA ALA A 11 8.80 4.52 -8.70
C ALA A 11 9.61 4.09 -9.94
N ILE A 12 10.41 5.01 -10.49
CA ILE A 12 11.32 4.72 -11.62
C ILE A 12 12.76 4.67 -11.11
N ARG A 13 13.47 3.63 -11.54
CA ARG A 13 14.80 3.21 -11.08
C ARG A 13 15.91 4.07 -11.69
N GLN A 14 16.82 4.58 -10.88
CA GLN A 14 18.13 5.09 -11.28
C GLN A 14 19.19 4.63 -10.28
N ASP A 15 20.33 4.15 -10.78
CA ASP A 15 21.41 3.57 -9.99
C ASP A 15 22.33 4.66 -9.42
N ASN A 16 22.62 4.61 -8.12
CA ASN A 16 23.68 5.39 -7.48
C ASN A 16 25.00 4.59 -7.43
N PRO A 17 26.16 5.27 -7.51
CA PRO A 17 27.47 4.63 -7.61
C PRO A 17 27.96 3.90 -6.33
N ASP A 18 27.22 3.98 -5.22
CA ASP A 18 27.54 3.31 -3.95
C ASP A 18 26.72 2.01 -3.69
N GLY A 19 25.85 1.62 -4.63
CA GLY A 19 25.03 0.41 -4.51
C GLY A 19 23.86 0.54 -3.51
N THR A 20 23.62 1.71 -2.93
CA THR A 20 22.45 1.96 -2.08
C THR A 20 21.27 2.48 -2.91
N MET A 21 20.25 1.62 -3.02
CA MET A 21 18.98 1.91 -3.70
C MET A 21 18.11 2.84 -2.84
N THR A 22 18.08 4.13 -3.13
CA THR A 22 17.10 5.07 -2.53
C THR A 22 16.11 5.52 -3.60
N GLN A 23 14.85 5.09 -3.47
CA GLN A 23 13.75 5.58 -4.29
C GLN A 23 13.42 7.01 -3.84
N LYS A 24 13.50 7.99 -4.74
CA LYS A 24 13.05 9.36 -4.44
C LYS A 24 11.54 9.36 -4.23
N THR A 25 11.11 10.00 -3.16
CA THR A 25 9.70 10.28 -2.85
C THR A 25 9.08 11.19 -3.90
N LEU A 26 7.75 11.22 -4.00
CA LEU A 26 7.05 12.15 -4.90
C LEU A 26 7.40 13.61 -4.60
N ALA A 27 7.53 13.98 -3.31
CA ALA A 27 7.91 15.33 -2.89
C ALA A 27 9.30 15.73 -3.42
N GLU A 28 10.30 14.87 -3.25
CA GLU A 28 11.66 15.11 -3.77
C GLU A 28 11.68 15.22 -5.29
N ARG A 29 10.82 14.47 -6.00
CA ARG A 29 10.68 14.57 -7.46
C ARG A 29 10.05 15.90 -7.88
N PHE A 30 9.11 16.45 -7.11
CA PHE A 30 8.57 17.80 -7.33
C PHE A 30 9.61 18.89 -7.07
N ASP A 31 10.48 18.71 -6.07
CA ASP A 31 11.58 19.64 -5.80
C ASP A 31 12.66 19.61 -6.89
N GLU A 32 13.00 18.43 -7.42
CA GLU A 32 13.92 18.29 -8.55
C GLU A 32 13.40 19.00 -9.80
N LEU A 33 12.12 18.83 -10.12
CA LEU A 33 11.48 19.51 -11.25
C LEU A 33 11.37 21.03 -11.06
N GLU A 34 11.31 21.52 -9.83
CA GLU A 34 11.43 22.95 -9.55
C GLU A 34 12.84 23.47 -9.89
N LEU A 35 13.89 22.72 -9.55
CA LEU A 35 15.25 23.09 -9.93
C LEU A 35 15.45 23.06 -11.45
N GLU A 36 14.92 22.06 -12.14
CA GLU A 36 14.93 22.00 -13.61
C GLU A 36 14.16 23.17 -14.23
N TYR A 37 13.03 23.58 -13.65
CA TYR A 37 12.30 24.77 -14.09
C TYR A 37 13.19 26.02 -14.03
N GLN A 38 13.93 26.23 -12.93
CA GLN A 38 14.87 27.34 -12.81
C GLN A 38 15.99 27.26 -13.86
N GLU A 39 16.46 26.05 -14.19
CA GLU A 39 17.43 25.85 -15.28
C GLU A 39 16.84 26.25 -16.64
N VAL A 40 15.57 25.91 -16.93
CA VAL A 40 14.90 26.35 -18.15
C VAL A 40 14.78 27.87 -18.19
N ILE A 41 14.33 28.49 -17.09
CA ILE A 41 14.18 29.95 -16.99
C ILE A 41 15.52 30.67 -17.16
N SER A 42 16.62 30.09 -16.69
CA SER A 42 17.96 30.68 -16.88
C SER A 42 18.38 30.82 -18.35
N THR A 43 17.71 30.12 -19.28
CA THR A 43 17.95 30.20 -20.73
C THR A 43 17.14 31.28 -21.45
N THR A 44 16.50 32.19 -20.70
CA THR A 44 15.62 33.22 -21.26
C THR A 44 16.37 34.15 -22.22
N TYR A 45 15.82 34.36 -23.41
CA TYR A 45 16.33 35.28 -24.41
C TYR A 45 15.18 36.03 -25.12
N THR A 46 15.48 37.21 -25.65
CA THR A 46 14.49 38.02 -26.37
C THR A 46 14.65 37.87 -27.87
N ALA A 47 13.56 37.62 -28.58
CA ALA A 47 13.52 37.57 -30.04
C ALA A 47 12.28 38.27 -30.61
N PHE A 48 12.40 38.78 -31.83
CA PHE A 48 11.28 39.41 -32.53
C PHE A 48 10.26 38.36 -32.96
N SER A 49 8.99 38.56 -32.60
CA SER A 49 7.88 37.72 -33.00
C SER A 49 7.18 38.36 -34.20
N GLU A 50 7.38 37.80 -35.39
CA GLU A 50 6.68 38.22 -36.62
C GLU A 50 5.16 38.17 -36.45
N PHE A 51 4.67 37.18 -35.70
CA PHE A 51 3.25 37.00 -35.44
C PHE A 51 2.64 38.17 -34.66
N SER A 52 3.33 38.67 -33.63
CA SER A 52 2.81 39.74 -32.76
C SER A 52 3.36 41.14 -33.08
N GLY A 53 4.31 41.23 -34.02
CA GLY A 53 4.99 42.46 -34.40
C GLY A 53 5.84 43.08 -33.28
N LYS A 54 6.19 42.30 -32.25
CA LYS A 54 6.89 42.79 -31.04
C LYS A 54 7.96 41.80 -30.59
N ASN A 55 8.94 42.29 -29.85
CA ASN A 55 9.90 41.43 -29.16
C ASN A 55 9.21 40.67 -28.02
N LYS A 56 9.46 39.36 -27.94
CA LYS A 56 8.99 38.47 -26.88
C LYS A 56 10.15 37.71 -26.27
N GLU A 57 9.98 37.28 -25.03
CA GLU A 57 10.91 36.40 -24.34
C GLU A 57 10.63 34.94 -24.71
N TYR A 58 11.69 34.16 -24.83
CA TYR A 58 11.67 32.74 -25.13
C TYR A 58 12.66 32.03 -24.22
N VAL A 59 12.48 30.73 -24.04
CA VAL A 59 13.43 29.84 -23.37
C VAL A 59 13.94 28.78 -24.34
N ASP A 60 15.03 28.10 -23.99
CA ASP A 60 15.54 26.97 -24.76
C ASP A 60 14.46 25.90 -24.98
N SER A 61 14.14 25.65 -26.24
CA SER A 61 13.01 24.80 -26.64
C SER A 61 13.21 23.32 -26.25
N PRO A 62 14.40 22.70 -26.43
CA PRO A 62 14.68 21.37 -25.91
C PRO A 62 14.48 21.22 -24.40
N LYS A 63 15.03 22.14 -23.59
CA LYS A 63 14.87 22.12 -22.12
C LYS A 63 13.41 22.30 -21.72
N TYR A 64 12.70 23.25 -22.34
CA TYR A 64 11.27 23.47 -22.16
C TYR A 64 10.45 22.19 -22.39
N LYS A 65 10.65 21.51 -23.52
CA LYS A 65 9.91 20.27 -23.85
C LYS A 65 10.22 19.14 -22.88
N THR A 66 11.48 19.01 -22.47
CA THR A 66 11.93 17.98 -21.51
C THR A 66 11.26 18.18 -20.16
N TRP A 67 11.23 19.42 -19.66
CA TRP A 67 10.59 19.77 -18.41
C TRP A 67 9.09 19.44 -18.43
N ILE A 68 8.36 19.82 -19.49
CA ILE A 68 6.93 19.50 -19.64
C ILE A 68 6.66 18.01 -19.61
N ALA A 69 7.45 17.22 -20.35
CA ALA A 69 7.27 15.77 -20.39
C ALA A 69 7.46 15.13 -19.02
N ARG A 70 8.49 15.58 -18.28
CA ARG A 70 8.77 15.12 -16.91
C ARG A 70 7.70 15.57 -15.92
N ALA A 71 7.22 16.82 -16.01
CA ALA A 71 6.14 17.35 -15.18
C ALA A 71 4.82 16.58 -15.40
N LYS A 72 4.41 16.34 -16.65
CA LYS A 72 3.23 15.53 -16.98
C LYS A 72 3.30 14.13 -16.39
N LYS A 73 4.48 13.51 -16.48
CA LYS A 73 4.73 12.18 -15.91
C LYS A 73 4.61 12.19 -14.39
N LEU A 74 5.23 13.16 -13.71
CA LEU A 74 5.14 13.26 -12.24
C LEU A 74 3.71 13.51 -11.77
N ILE A 75 2.96 14.39 -12.44
CA ILE A 75 1.55 14.63 -12.13
C ILE A 75 0.71 13.37 -12.37
N THR A 76 0.99 12.61 -13.44
CA THR A 76 0.35 11.31 -13.68
C THR A 76 0.67 10.30 -12.58
N ASP A 77 1.93 10.20 -12.17
CA ASP A 77 2.35 9.28 -11.11
C ASP A 77 1.75 9.66 -9.75
N SER A 78 1.44 10.95 -9.55
CA SER A 78 0.89 11.47 -8.30
C SER A 78 -0.64 11.44 -8.23
N TYR A 79 -1.34 11.68 -9.34
CA TYR A 79 -2.79 11.88 -9.33
C TYR A 79 -3.54 11.03 -10.36
N GLY A 80 -2.83 10.36 -11.27
CA GLY A 80 -3.40 9.65 -12.41
C GLY A 80 -3.66 10.58 -13.60
N LYS A 81 -3.82 9.97 -14.79
CA LYS A 81 -4.11 10.70 -16.04
C LYS A 81 -5.49 11.35 -16.08
N ASP A 82 -6.44 10.80 -15.33
CA ASP A 82 -7.82 11.29 -15.31
C ASP A 82 -8.03 12.38 -14.23
N SER A 83 -6.96 12.88 -13.62
CA SER A 83 -7.04 13.92 -12.59
C SER A 83 -7.26 15.31 -13.18
N ASP A 84 -7.93 16.17 -12.41
CA ASP A 84 -8.07 17.60 -12.72
C ASP A 84 -6.69 18.28 -12.83
N PHE A 85 -5.70 17.83 -12.04
CA PHE A 85 -4.32 18.32 -12.12
C PHE A 85 -3.65 17.98 -13.45
N TYR A 86 -3.76 16.73 -13.92
CA TYR A 86 -3.20 16.34 -15.22
C TYR A 86 -3.91 17.06 -16.36
N THR A 87 -5.24 17.08 -16.32
CA THR A 87 -6.08 17.72 -17.34
C THR A 87 -5.79 19.21 -17.43
N GLY A 88 -5.80 19.93 -16.30
CA GLY A 88 -5.49 21.35 -16.24
C GLY A 88 -4.05 21.67 -16.68
N PHE A 89 -3.08 20.79 -16.39
CA PHE A 89 -1.71 20.97 -16.87
C PHE A 89 -1.58 20.81 -18.39
N VAL A 90 -2.30 19.85 -18.99
CA VAL A 90 -2.34 19.66 -20.45
C VAL A 90 -3.03 20.84 -21.14
N GLU A 91 -4.14 21.33 -20.57
CA GLU A 91 -4.83 22.52 -21.07
C GLU A 91 -3.93 23.77 -21.00
N ALA A 92 -3.17 23.93 -19.91
CA ALA A 92 -2.21 25.02 -19.71
C ALA A 92 -1.02 24.99 -20.69
N GLU A 93 -0.77 23.90 -21.40
CA GLU A 93 0.23 23.87 -22.48
C GLU A 93 -0.28 24.57 -23.76
N SER A 94 -1.60 24.69 -23.90
CA SER A 94 -2.25 25.21 -25.10
C SER A 94 -2.31 26.74 -25.09
N GLY A 95 -1.34 27.38 -25.74
CA GLY A 95 -1.27 28.85 -25.83
C GLY A 95 -1.24 29.36 -27.26
N PHE A 96 -2.37 29.87 -27.78
CA PHE A 96 -2.39 30.57 -29.06
C PHE A 96 -1.67 31.93 -28.92
N TYR A 97 -0.69 32.20 -29.78
CA TYR A 97 0.05 33.47 -29.86
C TYR A 97 0.93 33.83 -28.65
N ALA A 98 1.14 32.91 -27.71
CA ALA A 98 2.07 33.07 -26.59
C ALA A 98 3.47 32.54 -26.97
N SER A 99 4.53 33.11 -26.39
CA SER A 99 5.85 32.47 -26.46
C SER A 99 5.93 31.27 -25.50
N ASN A 100 6.90 30.38 -25.72
CA ASN A 100 7.12 29.26 -24.80
C ASN A 100 7.45 29.74 -23.37
N HIS A 101 8.13 30.88 -23.22
CA HIS A 101 8.36 31.51 -21.92
C HIS A 101 7.05 31.97 -21.26
N GLU A 102 6.14 32.60 -22.01
CA GLU A 102 4.82 33.01 -21.49
C GLU A 102 3.97 31.82 -21.05
N ILE A 103 3.94 30.74 -21.86
CA ILE A 103 3.23 29.50 -21.51
C ILE A 103 3.85 28.87 -20.26
N LEU A 104 5.18 28.75 -20.22
CA LEU A 104 5.91 28.17 -19.11
C LEU A 104 5.63 28.91 -17.79
N THR A 105 5.76 30.23 -17.78
CA THR A 105 5.71 31.04 -16.55
C THR A 105 4.30 31.37 -16.11
N LYS A 106 3.37 31.63 -17.04
CA LYS A 106 2.01 32.11 -16.71
C LYS A 106 0.95 31.03 -16.69
N GLN A 107 1.21 29.86 -17.29
CA GLN A 107 0.21 28.80 -17.43
C GLN A 107 0.69 27.51 -16.77
N LEU A 108 1.82 26.96 -17.23
CA LEU A 108 2.31 25.66 -16.76
C LEU A 108 2.83 25.69 -15.33
N LYS A 109 3.62 26.72 -14.96
CA LYS A 109 4.17 26.83 -13.60
C LYS A 109 3.08 26.94 -12.52
N PRO A 110 2.04 27.78 -12.66
CA PRO A 110 0.91 27.78 -11.72
C PRO A 110 0.21 26.43 -11.60
N ALA A 111 -0.01 25.72 -12.72
CA ALA A 111 -0.62 24.39 -12.70
C ALA A 111 0.26 23.35 -11.98
N PHE A 112 1.57 23.39 -12.20
CA PHE A 112 2.55 22.57 -11.48
C PHE A 112 2.57 22.88 -9.97
N ASP A 113 2.56 24.17 -9.61
CA ASP A 113 2.59 24.61 -8.21
C ASP A 113 1.33 24.21 -7.46
N ALA A 114 0.16 24.26 -8.11
CA ALA A 114 -1.08 23.75 -7.54
C ALA A 114 -1.00 22.26 -7.23
N ALA A 115 -0.48 21.45 -8.18
CA ALA A 115 -0.28 20.02 -7.99
C ALA A 115 0.75 19.72 -6.89
N LYS A 116 1.81 20.53 -6.77
CA LYS A 116 2.82 20.39 -5.70
C LYS A 116 2.24 20.73 -4.33
N ALA A 117 1.46 21.81 -4.22
CA ALA A 117 0.86 22.24 -2.97
C ALA A 117 -0.15 21.23 -2.41
N ASP A 118 -0.95 20.61 -3.27
CA ASP A 118 -1.89 19.55 -2.87
C ASP A 118 -1.18 18.32 -2.30
N LEU A 119 -0.02 17.94 -2.87
CA LEU A 119 0.78 16.83 -2.38
C LEU A 119 1.22 17.07 -0.93
N VAL A 120 1.64 18.31 -0.61
CA VAL A 120 2.07 18.69 0.74
C VAL A 120 0.93 18.54 1.75
N TYR A 121 -0.31 18.83 1.36
CA TYR A 121 -1.48 18.66 2.22
C TYR A 121 -1.89 17.19 2.38
N SER A 122 -1.71 16.41 1.31
CA SER A 122 -2.06 14.98 1.28
C SER A 122 -1.06 14.09 2.04
N ILE A 123 0.23 14.45 2.09
CA ILE A 123 1.29 13.66 2.76
C ILE A 123 0.96 13.37 4.23
N PRO A 124 0.63 14.36 5.09
CA PRO A 124 0.30 14.09 6.50
C PRO A 124 -0.92 13.18 6.66
N ALA A 125 -1.96 13.37 5.84
CA ALA A 125 -3.16 12.54 5.91
C ALA A 125 -2.87 11.08 5.51
N ILE A 126 -2.07 10.88 4.45
CA ILE A 126 -1.63 9.55 4.01
C ILE A 126 -0.72 8.92 5.06
N SER A 127 0.24 9.68 5.60
CA SER A 127 1.13 9.20 6.66
C SER A 127 0.35 8.75 7.89
N ASN A 128 -0.66 9.52 8.31
CA ASN A 128 -1.51 9.16 9.44
C ASN A 128 -2.39 7.94 9.13
N ALA A 129 -2.95 7.83 7.93
CA ALA A 129 -3.72 6.66 7.52
C ALA A 129 -2.83 5.39 7.51
N LEU A 130 -1.62 5.48 6.94
CA LEU A 130 -0.64 4.39 6.93
C LEU A 130 -0.16 4.03 8.33
N ALA A 131 0.06 5.01 9.20
CA ALA A 131 0.41 4.78 10.60
C ALA A 131 -0.72 4.03 11.31
N ASN A 132 -1.98 4.46 11.15
CA ASN A 132 -3.12 3.76 11.74
C ASN A 132 -3.29 2.32 11.21
N ILE A 133 -3.05 2.08 9.91
CA ILE A 133 -3.07 0.73 9.33
C ILE A 133 -1.96 -0.13 9.95
N ASN A 134 -0.74 0.41 10.04
CA ASN A 134 0.37 -0.28 10.70
C ASN A 134 0.07 -0.55 12.17
N ASP A 135 -0.51 0.41 12.90
CA ASP A 135 -0.91 0.24 14.30
C ASP A 135 -1.95 -0.89 14.45
N GLY A 136 -2.92 -0.97 13.51
CA GLY A 136 -3.90 -2.06 13.45
C GLY A 136 -3.27 -3.43 13.20
N LEU A 137 -2.36 -3.52 12.22
CA LEU A 137 -1.63 -4.75 11.91
C LEU A 137 -0.75 -5.21 13.09
N GLU A 138 0.01 -4.30 13.68
CA GLU A 138 0.85 -4.59 14.85
C GLU A 138 0.01 -5.03 16.05
N LEU A 139 -1.17 -4.42 16.26
CA LEU A 139 -2.10 -4.84 17.28
C LEU A 139 -2.58 -6.28 17.05
N ILE A 140 -2.98 -6.63 15.82
CA ILE A 140 -3.40 -7.99 15.44
C ILE A 140 -2.25 -8.97 15.68
N ILE A 141 -1.05 -8.71 15.17
CA ILE A 141 0.13 -9.56 15.37
C ILE A 141 0.40 -9.77 16.86
N ASN A 142 0.30 -8.72 17.68
CA ASN A 142 0.48 -8.81 19.13
C ASN A 142 -0.63 -9.63 19.81
N ILE A 143 -1.90 -9.50 19.40
CA ILE A 143 -3.01 -10.33 19.90
C ILE A 143 -2.73 -11.81 19.60
N LEU A 144 -2.39 -12.13 18.35
CA LEU A 144 -2.14 -13.49 17.89
C LEU A 144 -0.91 -14.11 18.56
N ASN A 145 0.17 -13.36 18.73
CA ASN A 145 1.35 -13.81 19.49
C ASN A 145 1.03 -14.08 20.97
N LYS A 146 0.08 -13.35 21.57
CA LYS A 146 -0.35 -13.54 22.96
C LYS A 146 -1.48 -14.56 23.11
N PHE A 147 -2.00 -15.10 22.01
CA PHE A 147 -3.10 -16.06 22.01
C PHE A 147 -2.84 -17.32 22.88
N PRO A 148 -1.62 -17.92 22.92
CA PRO A 148 -1.35 -19.05 23.82
C PRO A 148 -1.48 -18.67 25.30
N ALA A 149 -1.04 -17.47 25.68
CA ALA A 149 -1.17 -16.98 27.04
C ALA A 149 -2.64 -16.75 27.44
N PHE A 150 -3.44 -16.23 26.51
CA PHE A 150 -4.89 -16.11 26.65
C PHE A 150 -5.55 -17.48 26.86
N CYS A 151 -5.27 -18.47 26.01
CA CYS A 151 -5.81 -19.82 26.13
C CYS A 151 -5.40 -20.49 27.46
N ARG A 152 -4.15 -20.30 27.91
CA ARG A 152 -3.68 -20.79 29.22
C ARG A 152 -4.45 -20.16 30.38
N GLN A 153 -4.80 -18.88 30.28
CA GLN A 153 -5.59 -18.20 31.31
C GLN A 153 -7.03 -18.72 31.34
N LEU A 154 -7.66 -19.00 30.19
CA LEU A 154 -8.99 -19.61 30.14
C LEU A 154 -9.03 -20.97 30.85
N LYS A 155 -7.96 -21.77 30.74
CA LYS A 155 -7.83 -23.06 31.44
C LYS A 155 -7.74 -22.93 32.97
N LYS A 156 -7.37 -21.76 33.51
CA LYS A 156 -7.27 -21.51 34.96
C LYS A 156 -8.62 -21.10 35.55
N ARG A 157 -9.49 -22.08 35.76
CA ARG A 157 -10.84 -21.86 36.30
C ARG A 157 -10.92 -22.13 37.80
N HIS A 158 -11.69 -21.31 38.51
CA HIS A 158 -12.02 -21.52 39.91
C HIS A 158 -12.77 -22.84 40.08
N ASP A 159 -12.44 -23.61 41.13
CA ASP A 159 -13.17 -24.81 41.56
C ASP A 159 -13.35 -25.86 40.44
N GLY A 160 -12.31 -26.02 39.59
CA GLY A 160 -12.29 -27.04 38.54
C GLY A 160 -13.39 -26.89 37.48
N ARG A 161 -13.98 -25.70 37.33
CA ARG A 161 -15.07 -25.48 36.37
C ARG A 161 -14.62 -25.79 34.92
N PRO A 162 -15.52 -26.35 34.09
CA PRO A 162 -15.25 -26.56 32.67
C PRO A 162 -14.85 -25.28 31.95
N THR A 163 -13.93 -25.40 30.99
CA THR A 163 -13.50 -24.34 30.08
C THR A 163 -13.90 -24.66 28.64
N ILE A 164 -13.74 -23.69 27.75
CA ILE A 164 -13.86 -23.89 26.30
C ILE A 164 -12.76 -24.87 25.87
N GLU A 165 -13.16 -25.96 25.21
CA GLU A 165 -12.27 -26.91 24.56
C GLU A 165 -11.89 -26.38 23.17
N ILE A 166 -10.61 -26.46 22.82
CA ILE A 166 -10.09 -25.99 21.52
C ILE A 166 -9.63 -27.22 20.74
N SER A 167 -10.53 -27.79 19.96
CA SER A 167 -10.36 -29.04 19.23
C SER A 167 -9.79 -28.79 17.83
N ASP A 168 -10.37 -27.84 17.09
CA ASP A 168 -10.02 -27.55 15.70
C ASP A 168 -9.86 -26.06 15.41
N GLU A 169 -9.77 -25.69 14.12
CA GLU A 169 -9.57 -24.32 13.67
C GLU A 169 -10.79 -23.42 13.90
N TYR A 170 -12.00 -23.97 13.90
CA TYR A 170 -13.22 -23.19 14.15
C TYR A 170 -13.28 -22.71 15.61
N ASP A 171 -12.88 -23.55 16.56
CA ASP A 171 -12.76 -23.13 17.97
C ASP A 171 -11.74 -22.00 18.15
N VAL A 172 -10.65 -22.02 17.35
CA VAL A 172 -9.65 -20.94 17.36
C VAL A 172 -10.24 -19.68 16.74
N GLN A 173 -10.98 -19.80 15.64
CA GLN A 173 -11.66 -18.69 14.98
C GLN A 173 -12.62 -17.99 15.95
N ASP A 174 -13.47 -18.72 16.68
CA ASP A 174 -14.42 -18.12 17.65
C ASP A 174 -13.71 -17.28 18.72
N LEU A 175 -12.59 -17.81 19.24
CA LEU A 175 -11.78 -17.13 20.25
C LEU A 175 -11.03 -15.92 19.69
N VAL A 176 -10.46 -16.04 18.49
CA VAL A 176 -9.78 -14.94 17.80
C VAL A 176 -10.79 -13.84 17.46
N HIS A 177 -11.95 -14.18 16.92
CA HIS A 177 -13.03 -13.24 16.62
C HIS A 177 -13.43 -12.45 17.87
N SER A 178 -13.61 -13.15 18.99
CA SER A 178 -13.94 -12.53 20.28
C SER A 178 -12.89 -11.52 20.75
N LEU A 179 -11.61 -11.74 20.44
CA LEU A 179 -10.53 -10.79 20.74
C LEU A 179 -10.51 -9.62 19.76
N LEU A 180 -10.76 -9.86 18.47
CA LEU A 180 -10.75 -8.82 17.44
C LEU A 180 -11.88 -7.81 17.65
N VAL A 181 -13.11 -8.24 17.98
CA VAL A 181 -14.24 -7.33 18.20
C VAL A 181 -14.09 -6.41 19.41
N LEU A 182 -13.09 -6.65 20.28
CA LEU A 182 -12.74 -5.71 21.36
C LEU A 182 -12.00 -4.47 20.83
N HIS A 183 -11.40 -4.57 19.65
CA HIS A 183 -10.48 -3.57 19.11
C HIS A 183 -10.94 -3.01 17.76
N PHE A 184 -11.78 -3.73 17.02
CA PHE A 184 -12.20 -3.37 15.66
C PHE A 184 -13.72 -3.39 15.52
N ASP A 185 -14.28 -2.35 14.91
CA ASP A 185 -15.73 -2.17 14.76
C ASP A 185 -16.36 -3.01 13.62
N ASP A 186 -15.58 -3.32 12.56
CA ASP A 186 -16.06 -4.03 11.35
C ASP A 186 -15.19 -5.26 11.08
N VAL A 187 -15.45 -6.33 11.84
CA VAL A 187 -14.87 -7.66 11.65
C VAL A 187 -15.91 -8.55 10.98
N ARG A 188 -15.63 -9.00 9.76
CA ARG A 188 -16.56 -9.81 8.97
C ARG A 188 -16.08 -11.25 8.93
N ALA A 189 -16.83 -12.13 9.58
CA ALA A 189 -16.57 -13.56 9.54
C ALA A 189 -17.17 -14.20 8.27
N GLU A 190 -16.46 -15.17 7.69
CA GLU A 190 -16.94 -16.03 6.60
C GLU A 190 -17.41 -15.32 5.31
N GLU A 191 -16.80 -14.18 4.96
CA GLU A 191 -17.17 -13.45 3.74
C GLU A 191 -16.73 -14.24 2.49
N ALA A 192 -17.64 -14.35 1.51
CA ALA A 192 -17.38 -15.07 0.28
C ALA A 192 -16.35 -14.30 -0.57
N SER A 193 -15.22 -14.93 -0.90
CA SER A 193 -14.28 -14.35 -1.85
C SER A 193 -14.80 -14.45 -3.29
N PRO A 194 -14.43 -13.51 -4.18
CA PRO A 194 -14.59 -13.70 -5.62
C PRO A 194 -13.98 -15.04 -6.05
N SER A 195 -14.64 -15.76 -6.96
CA SER A 195 -14.20 -17.09 -7.36
C SER A 195 -12.79 -17.04 -7.97
N TYR A 196 -11.83 -17.75 -7.36
CA TYR A 196 -10.52 -17.99 -7.92
C TYR A 196 -10.45 -19.41 -8.46
N ALA A 197 -10.08 -19.57 -9.74
CA ALA A 197 -10.01 -20.87 -10.43
C ALA A 197 -11.28 -21.75 -10.31
N GLY A 198 -12.47 -21.14 -10.25
CA GLY A 198 -13.75 -21.85 -10.21
C GLY A 198 -14.18 -22.36 -8.83
N SER A 199 -13.44 -22.03 -7.76
CA SER A 199 -13.82 -22.31 -6.37
C SER A 199 -14.13 -21.00 -5.63
N SER A 200 -15.30 -20.91 -5.00
CA SER A 200 -15.60 -19.88 -4.01
C SER A 200 -15.09 -20.37 -2.65
N SER A 201 -13.96 -19.85 -2.18
CA SER A 201 -13.52 -20.05 -0.80
C SER A 201 -14.05 -18.91 0.08
N ARG A 202 -14.40 -19.24 1.32
CA ARG A 202 -14.75 -18.26 2.35
C ARG A 202 -13.46 -17.91 3.10
N GLN A 203 -13.25 -16.62 3.36
CA GLN A 203 -12.16 -16.17 4.23
C GLN A 203 -12.63 -16.26 5.68
N ASP A 204 -11.71 -16.52 6.61
CA ASP A 204 -12.08 -16.60 8.03
C ASP A 204 -12.49 -15.22 8.56
N PHE A 205 -11.63 -14.20 8.42
CA PHE A 205 -11.96 -12.82 8.79
C PHE A 205 -11.51 -11.79 7.76
N LEU A 206 -12.39 -10.84 7.44
CA LEU A 206 -12.07 -9.60 6.73
C LEU A 206 -12.29 -8.39 7.66
N LEU A 207 -11.22 -7.65 7.92
CA LEU A 207 -11.24 -6.35 8.57
C LEU A 207 -11.28 -5.28 7.49
N LYS A 208 -12.49 -4.88 7.09
CA LYS A 208 -12.70 -4.14 5.84
C LYS A 208 -12.08 -2.75 5.84
N LYS A 209 -12.08 -2.05 6.98
CA LYS A 209 -11.52 -0.69 7.07
C LYS A 209 -10.00 -0.73 6.99
N GLU A 210 -9.40 -1.73 7.62
CA GLU A 210 -7.97 -1.98 7.72
C GLU A 210 -7.43 -2.69 6.46
N LYS A 211 -8.32 -3.28 5.66
CA LYS A 211 -8.04 -4.13 4.49
C LYS A 211 -7.11 -5.30 4.81
N ILE A 212 -7.33 -5.88 5.98
CA ILE A 212 -6.58 -7.03 6.48
C ILE A 212 -7.50 -8.26 6.42
N VAL A 213 -7.03 -9.32 5.77
CA VAL A 213 -7.63 -10.65 5.90
C VAL A 213 -6.81 -11.46 6.88
N ILE A 214 -7.50 -12.21 7.73
CA ILE A 214 -6.87 -13.15 8.66
C ILE A 214 -7.36 -14.55 8.29
N GLU A 215 -6.41 -15.45 8.06
CA GLU A 215 -6.64 -16.88 7.83
C GLU A 215 -6.15 -17.65 9.07
N VAL A 216 -7.00 -18.51 9.64
CA VAL A 216 -6.73 -19.21 10.90
C VAL A 216 -6.61 -20.70 10.67
N LYS A 217 -5.51 -21.28 11.17
CA LYS A 217 -5.26 -22.72 11.17
C LYS A 217 -4.94 -23.20 12.57
N LYS A 218 -5.32 -24.44 12.87
CA LYS A 218 -4.87 -25.15 14.08
C LYS A 218 -4.15 -26.44 13.70
N THR A 219 -2.94 -26.62 14.20
CA THR A 219 -2.24 -27.91 14.00
C THR A 219 -2.99 -29.04 14.68
N ARG A 220 -2.97 -30.20 14.04
CA ARG A 220 -3.46 -31.46 14.60
C ARG A 220 -2.67 -32.62 14.00
N LYS A 221 -2.85 -33.82 14.54
CA LYS A 221 -2.17 -35.03 14.05
C LYS A 221 -2.26 -35.22 12.52
N THR A 222 -3.36 -34.80 11.91
CA THR A 222 -3.61 -34.91 10.46
C THR A 222 -3.11 -33.71 9.64
N LEU A 223 -2.78 -32.60 10.29
CA LEU A 223 -2.37 -31.31 9.71
C LEU A 223 -1.05 -30.84 10.37
N SER A 224 0.05 -31.41 9.90
CA SER A 224 1.42 -31.12 10.34
C SER A 224 2.04 -29.96 9.54
N ALA A 225 3.25 -29.53 9.91
CA ALA A 225 3.96 -28.40 9.30
C ALA A 225 3.97 -28.40 7.75
N GLY A 226 4.26 -29.54 7.11
CA GLY A 226 4.31 -29.63 5.65
C GLY A 226 2.96 -29.35 4.99
N LYS A 227 1.88 -29.89 5.56
CA LYS A 227 0.52 -29.69 5.05
C LYS A 227 0.01 -28.26 5.32
N ILE A 228 0.38 -27.67 6.45
CA ILE A 228 0.06 -26.26 6.75
C ILE A 228 0.70 -25.35 5.72
N GLY A 229 1.98 -25.58 5.37
CA GLY A 229 2.64 -24.80 4.32
C GLY A 229 1.91 -24.90 2.98
N GLU A 230 1.50 -26.11 2.58
CA GLU A 230 0.73 -26.32 1.33
C GLU A 230 -0.61 -25.58 1.32
N GLU A 231 -1.37 -25.65 2.43
CA GLU A 231 -2.63 -24.92 2.55
C GLU A 231 -2.42 -23.41 2.53
N LEU A 232 -1.46 -22.89 3.30
CA LEU A 232 -1.19 -21.46 3.36
C LEU A 232 -0.71 -20.89 2.02
N ILE A 233 0.05 -21.64 1.22
CA ILE A 233 0.42 -21.22 -0.14
C ILE A 233 -0.82 -21.04 -1.03
N ILE A 234 -1.81 -21.95 -0.90
CA ILE A 234 -3.07 -21.85 -1.65
C ILE A 234 -3.86 -20.62 -1.16
N ASP A 235 -3.92 -20.39 0.14
CA ASP A 235 -4.64 -19.26 0.74
C ASP A 235 -3.98 -17.92 0.34
N MET A 236 -2.65 -17.84 0.33
CA MET A 236 -1.88 -16.70 -0.21
C MET A 236 -2.19 -16.44 -1.69
N ALA A 237 -2.22 -17.49 -2.52
CA ALA A 237 -2.52 -17.34 -3.95
C ALA A 237 -3.96 -16.85 -4.20
N ARG A 238 -4.93 -17.27 -3.38
CA ARG A 238 -6.32 -16.78 -3.44
C ARG A 238 -6.42 -15.33 -3.02
N TYR A 239 -5.69 -14.94 -1.97
CA TYR A 239 -5.66 -13.57 -1.46
C TYR A 239 -5.17 -12.56 -2.52
N CYS A 240 -4.15 -12.90 -3.33
CA CYS A 240 -3.65 -12.01 -4.39
C CYS A 240 -4.73 -11.58 -5.40
N ALA A 241 -5.86 -12.31 -5.49
CA ALA A 241 -6.97 -11.99 -6.37
C ALA A 241 -8.07 -11.13 -5.70
N HIS A 242 -7.97 -10.81 -4.40
CA HIS A 242 -9.01 -10.10 -3.66
C HIS A 242 -8.84 -8.57 -3.78
N PRO A 243 -9.81 -7.83 -4.36
CA PRO A 243 -9.64 -6.40 -4.66
C PRO A 243 -9.61 -5.49 -3.41
N ASP A 244 -10.20 -5.95 -2.31
CA ASP A 244 -10.32 -5.18 -1.06
C ASP A 244 -9.29 -5.60 0.01
N CYS A 245 -8.22 -6.31 -0.37
CA CYS A 245 -7.23 -6.81 0.59
C CYS A 245 -5.81 -6.30 0.31
N ASP A 246 -5.26 -5.55 1.27
CA ASP A 246 -3.91 -4.98 1.19
C ASP A 246 -2.90 -5.79 2.02
N THR A 247 -3.35 -6.52 3.06
CA THR A 247 -2.49 -7.43 3.85
C THR A 247 -3.19 -8.75 4.19
N LEU A 248 -2.46 -9.87 4.12
CA LEU A 248 -2.88 -11.19 4.58
C LEU A 248 -2.13 -11.55 5.87
N VAL A 249 -2.86 -11.96 6.90
CA VAL A 249 -2.30 -12.49 8.14
C VAL A 249 -2.64 -13.97 8.27
N CYS A 250 -1.66 -14.84 8.15
CA CYS A 250 -1.82 -16.28 8.36
C CYS A 250 -1.50 -16.62 9.81
N PHE A 251 -2.51 -16.99 10.59
CA PHE A 251 -2.37 -17.40 11.98
C PHE A 251 -2.40 -18.93 12.13
N VAL A 252 -1.35 -19.51 12.71
CA VAL A 252 -1.29 -20.94 13.03
C VAL A 252 -1.19 -21.11 14.55
N TYR A 253 -2.24 -21.65 15.15
CA TYR A 253 -2.21 -22.08 16.54
C TYR A 253 -1.65 -23.50 16.65
N ASP A 254 -0.45 -23.62 17.24
CA ASP A 254 0.26 -24.89 17.41
C ASP A 254 0.48 -25.22 18.90
N PRO A 255 -0.56 -25.67 19.62
CA PRO A 255 -0.46 -25.93 21.05
C PRO A 255 0.46 -27.11 21.41
N ASP A 256 0.70 -28.03 20.48
CA ASP A 256 1.42 -29.28 20.74
C ASP A 256 2.82 -29.32 20.10
N GLY A 257 3.22 -28.27 19.39
CA GLY A 257 4.54 -28.16 18.76
C GLY A 257 4.73 -29.03 17.52
N TRP A 258 3.69 -29.25 16.72
CA TRP A 258 3.77 -29.99 15.45
C TRP A 258 4.66 -29.30 14.41
N VAL A 259 4.87 -27.99 14.53
CA VAL A 259 5.79 -27.20 13.72
C VAL A 259 7.16 -27.14 14.40
N ASN A 260 8.08 -28.01 13.98
CA ASN A 260 9.41 -28.11 14.61
C ASN A 260 10.27 -26.84 14.46
N ASN A 261 10.19 -26.15 13.33
CA ASN A 261 10.96 -24.92 13.06
C ASN A 261 10.03 -23.78 12.59
N PRO A 262 9.28 -23.15 13.50
CA PRO A 262 8.31 -22.11 13.14
C PRO A 262 8.95 -20.94 12.41
N LYS A 263 10.14 -20.49 12.86
CA LYS A 263 10.86 -19.38 12.25
C LYS A 263 11.24 -19.66 10.79
N GLY A 264 11.67 -20.88 10.49
CA GLY A 264 11.95 -21.30 9.11
C GLY A 264 10.71 -21.28 8.24
N VAL A 265 9.61 -21.84 8.72
CA VAL A 265 8.32 -21.86 7.99
C VAL A 265 7.81 -20.45 7.71
N ILE A 266 7.83 -19.56 8.72
CA ILE A 266 7.47 -18.15 8.57
C ILE A 266 8.33 -17.49 7.48
N SER A 267 9.66 -17.64 7.58
CA SER A 267 10.58 -17.03 6.61
C SER A 267 10.40 -17.56 5.19
N ASP A 268 10.11 -18.85 5.02
CA ASP A 268 9.92 -19.46 3.70
C ASP A 268 8.61 -19.01 3.05
N LEU A 269 7.53 -18.92 3.83
CA LEU A 269 6.23 -18.45 3.36
C LEU A 269 6.26 -16.95 3.03
N GLU A 270 6.76 -16.11 3.93
CA GLU A 270 6.81 -14.66 3.72
C GLU A 270 7.75 -14.26 2.58
N ARG A 271 8.85 -14.99 2.34
CA ARG A 271 9.73 -14.74 1.19
C ARG A 271 9.06 -15.08 -0.15
N GLY A 272 8.11 -16.00 -0.15
CA GLY A 272 7.34 -16.36 -1.35
C GLY A 272 6.43 -15.22 -1.84
N ASP A 273 6.15 -14.24 -0.97
CA ASP A 273 5.39 -13.05 -1.29
C ASP A 273 6.30 -11.90 -1.75
N THR A 274 6.38 -11.69 -3.06
CA THR A 274 7.19 -10.63 -3.66
C THR A 274 6.69 -9.22 -3.36
N GLU A 275 5.45 -9.07 -2.91
CA GLU A 275 4.85 -7.77 -2.57
C GLU A 275 4.98 -7.45 -1.06
N GLY A 276 5.37 -8.43 -0.24
CA GLY A 276 5.59 -8.24 1.20
C GLY A 276 4.30 -7.96 1.99
N LYS A 277 3.15 -8.38 1.47
CA LYS A 277 1.80 -8.16 2.01
C LYS A 277 1.34 -9.27 2.95
N THR A 278 2.10 -10.35 3.09
CA THR A 278 1.77 -11.48 3.95
C THR A 278 2.54 -11.40 5.26
N ARG A 279 1.86 -11.72 6.36
CA ARG A 279 2.44 -11.90 7.69
C ARG A 279 2.04 -13.25 8.24
N VAL A 280 2.99 -14.04 8.71
CA VAL A 280 2.73 -15.38 9.26
C VAL A 280 3.03 -15.38 10.76
N VAL A 281 2.04 -15.76 11.56
CA VAL A 281 2.16 -15.91 13.02
C VAL A 281 1.94 -17.36 13.38
N ILE A 282 2.99 -18.05 13.84
CA ILE A 282 2.90 -19.41 14.39
C ILE A 282 3.04 -19.31 15.91
N ALA A 283 1.95 -19.56 16.63
CA ALA A 283 1.88 -19.41 18.07
C ALA A 283 1.95 -20.77 18.79
N GLN A 284 3.06 -20.98 19.50
CA GLN A 284 3.35 -22.15 20.33
C GLN A 284 3.44 -21.76 21.82
N PHE A 285 3.46 -22.75 22.72
CA PHE A 285 3.63 -22.54 24.16
C PHE A 285 5.08 -22.36 24.61
#